data_AF-A0A959JTF6-F1
#
_entry.id   AF-A0A959JTF6-F1
#
_cell.length_a   1.000
_cell.length_b   1.000
_cell.length_c   1.000
_cell.angle_alpha   90.00
_cell.angle_beta   90.00
_cell.angle_gamma   90.00
#
_symmetry.space_group_name_H-M   'P 1'
#
loop_
_entity.id
_entity.type
_entity.pdbx_description
1 polymer ?
#
loop_
_entity_poly.entity_id
_entity_poly.type
_entity_poly.pdbx_seq_one_letter_code
_entity_poly.pdbx_strand_id
1 'polypeptide(L)'
;MKNIFLFLVIFASCKSFEKETAAVNELASSWESLTANANGFSEILNFANADYTEKIASVAIDSVAFNALSEEEQSNIITAKNNFMEVGADLSTLTNEFGKLMEDYNAKSDQVMILKELPATQSFTENTLSEVNEITDFVSEADEDLGQFKESLESLKGKLASTHSDLMSLMTEITI
;
A
#
# COMPACT_ATOMS: atom_id res chain seq x y z
N MET A 1 -17.21 50.92 -41.88
CA MET A 1 -15.97 50.47 -41.24
C MET A 1 -16.32 49.33 -40.30
N LYS A 2 -16.15 48.09 -40.75
CA LYS A 2 -16.31 46.86 -39.96
C LYS A 2 -15.14 45.99 -40.38
N ASN A 3 -14.13 45.88 -39.53
CA ASN A 3 -13.07 44.88 -39.57
C ASN A 3 -12.27 45.04 -38.27
N ILE A 4 -11.76 43.92 -37.77
CA ILE A 4 -10.87 43.77 -36.60
C ILE A 4 -11.61 43.53 -35.27
N PHE A 5 -12.15 42.32 -35.08
CA PHE A 5 -12.30 41.68 -33.77
C PHE A 5 -12.44 40.16 -33.97
N LEU A 6 -11.40 39.50 -34.50
CA LEU A 6 -11.40 38.04 -34.63
C LEU A 6 -10.01 37.39 -34.62
N PHE A 7 -9.03 38.01 -33.98
CA PHE A 7 -7.66 37.46 -33.90
C PHE A 7 -7.07 37.35 -32.49
N LEU A 8 -7.84 37.64 -31.43
CA LEU A 8 -7.33 37.68 -30.06
C LEU A 8 -7.75 36.48 -29.19
N VAL A 9 -8.57 35.55 -29.71
CA VAL A 9 -8.97 34.33 -28.99
C VAL A 9 -7.97 33.19 -29.18
N ILE A 10 -7.15 33.22 -30.24
CA ILE A 10 -6.23 32.13 -30.60
C ILE A 10 -5.03 32.04 -29.62
N PHE A 11 -4.59 33.16 -29.05
CA PHE A 11 -3.44 33.16 -28.12
C PHE A 11 -3.80 32.70 -26.70
N ALA A 12 -5.06 32.85 -26.27
CA ALA A 12 -5.51 32.39 -24.96
C ALA A 12 -5.70 30.86 -24.92
N SER A 13 -6.17 30.27 -26.03
CA SER A 13 -6.39 28.82 -26.14
C SER A 13 -5.10 28.00 -26.22
N CYS A 14 -4.00 28.55 -26.77
CA CYS A 14 -2.71 27.85 -26.76
C CYS A 14 -2.17 27.69 -25.33
N LYS A 15 -2.32 28.70 -24.48
CA LYS A 15 -1.78 28.68 -23.11
C LYS A 15 -2.58 27.79 -22.15
N SER A 16 -3.90 27.67 -22.35
CA SER A 16 -4.72 26.72 -21.59
C SER A 16 -4.40 25.28 -21.98
N PHE A 17 -4.24 25.03 -23.28
CA PHE A 17 -3.94 23.72 -23.83
C PHE A 17 -2.58 23.16 -23.32
N GLU A 18 -1.54 24.01 -23.26
CA GLU A 18 -0.24 23.64 -22.70
C GLU A 18 -0.34 23.26 -21.20
N LYS A 19 -1.17 23.98 -20.44
CA LYS A 19 -1.38 23.72 -19.00
C LYS A 19 -2.10 22.39 -18.77
N GLU A 20 -3.15 22.11 -19.54
CA GLU A 20 -3.94 20.87 -19.40
C GLU A 20 -3.12 19.64 -19.81
N THR A 21 -2.34 19.77 -20.90
CA THR A 21 -1.38 18.73 -21.32
C THR A 21 -0.32 18.47 -20.25
N ALA A 22 0.20 19.52 -19.60
CA ALA A 22 1.15 19.38 -18.51
C ALA A 22 0.54 18.62 -17.31
N ALA A 23 -0.70 18.93 -16.95
CA ALA A 23 -1.41 18.25 -15.84
C ALA A 23 -1.60 16.74 -16.12
N VAL A 24 -1.96 16.35 -17.34
CA VAL A 24 -2.05 14.93 -17.72
C VAL A 24 -0.69 14.24 -17.66
N ASN A 25 0.38 14.89 -18.13
CA ASN A 25 1.72 14.31 -18.08
C ASN A 25 2.23 14.14 -16.65
N GLU A 26 1.95 15.12 -15.78
CA GLU A 26 2.25 15.04 -14.35
C GLU A 26 1.46 13.91 -13.70
N LEU A 27 0.15 13.84 -13.92
CA LEU A 27 -0.69 12.74 -13.45
C LEU A 27 -0.17 11.38 -13.91
N ALA A 28 0.19 11.24 -15.19
CA ALA A 28 0.73 10.00 -15.74
C ALA A 28 2.04 9.58 -15.05
N SER A 29 2.91 10.55 -14.78
CA SER A 29 4.19 10.31 -14.09
C SER A 29 3.96 9.92 -12.62
N SER A 30 3.05 10.60 -11.93
CA SER A 30 2.67 10.29 -10.55
C SER A 30 2.00 8.91 -10.45
N TRP A 31 1.16 8.55 -11.43
CA TRP A 31 0.57 7.22 -11.53
C TRP A 31 1.62 6.12 -11.71
N GLU A 32 2.62 6.34 -12.59
CA GLU A 32 3.73 5.40 -12.78
C GLU A 32 4.55 5.23 -11.50
N SER A 33 4.80 6.33 -10.77
CA SER A 33 5.46 6.30 -9.46
C SER A 33 4.65 5.52 -8.43
N LEU A 34 3.35 5.79 -8.32
CA LEU A 34 2.43 5.06 -7.44
C LEU A 34 2.44 3.56 -7.76
N THR A 35 2.41 3.21 -9.05
CA THR A 35 2.48 1.82 -9.53
C THR A 35 3.76 1.13 -9.06
N ALA A 36 4.90 1.79 -9.21
CA ALA A 36 6.19 1.26 -8.76
C ALA A 36 6.23 1.10 -7.23
N ASN A 37 5.71 2.08 -6.49
CA ASN A 37 5.63 2.05 -5.03
C ASN A 37 4.74 0.91 -4.52
N ALA A 38 3.56 0.73 -5.14
CA ALA A 38 2.62 -0.33 -4.80
C ALA A 38 3.20 -1.73 -5.08
N ASN A 39 3.88 -1.91 -6.22
CA ASN A 39 4.56 -3.16 -6.54
C ASN A 39 5.66 -3.47 -5.53
N GLY A 40 6.51 -2.49 -5.22
CA GLY A 40 7.57 -2.65 -4.22
C GLY A 40 7.02 -2.98 -2.83
N PHE A 41 5.91 -2.35 -2.42
CA PHE A 41 5.25 -2.68 -1.16
C PHE A 41 4.67 -4.10 -1.17
N SER A 42 4.01 -4.51 -2.26
CA SER A 42 3.47 -5.86 -2.42
C SER A 42 4.55 -6.94 -2.27
N GLU A 43 5.73 -6.73 -2.86
CA GLU A 43 6.86 -7.65 -2.71
C GLU A 43 7.30 -7.79 -1.24
N ILE A 44 7.51 -6.67 -0.55
CA ILE A 44 7.95 -6.66 0.85
C ILE A 44 6.89 -7.28 1.77
N LEU A 45 5.61 -6.98 1.53
CA LEU A 45 4.50 -7.56 2.27
C LEU A 45 4.42 -9.08 2.07
N ASN A 46 4.63 -9.57 0.85
CA ASN A 46 4.68 -11.01 0.58
C ASN A 46 5.84 -11.68 1.31
N PHE A 47 7.02 -11.05 1.36
CA PHE A 47 8.14 -11.56 2.15
C PHE A 47 7.82 -11.62 3.64
N ALA A 48 7.17 -10.60 4.21
CA ALA A 48 6.79 -10.59 5.62
C ALA A 48 5.76 -11.69 5.95
N ASN A 49 4.77 -11.90 5.08
CA ASN A 49 3.80 -13.00 5.22
C ASN A 49 4.48 -14.37 5.15
N ALA A 50 5.48 -14.55 4.27
CA ALA A 50 6.26 -15.77 4.19
C ALA A 50 7.11 -16.00 5.44
N ASP A 51 7.79 -14.97 5.95
CA ASP A 51 8.58 -15.04 7.19
C ASP A 51 7.72 -15.40 8.40
N TYR A 52 6.53 -14.78 8.53
CA TYR A 52 5.56 -15.15 9.55
C TYR A 52 5.15 -16.63 9.45
N THR A 53 4.88 -17.11 8.24
CA THR A 53 4.47 -18.49 7.97
C THR A 53 5.57 -19.50 8.33
N GLU A 54 6.83 -19.16 8.07
CA GLU A 54 7.97 -19.99 8.48
C GLU A 54 8.10 -20.01 10.02
N LYS A 55 8.01 -18.84 10.65
CA LYS A 55 8.15 -18.70 12.11
C LYS A 55 7.02 -19.38 12.89
N ILE A 56 5.77 -19.31 12.41
CA ILE A 56 4.67 -19.98 13.10
C ILE A 56 4.84 -21.50 13.09
N ALA A 57 5.45 -22.07 12.05
CA ALA A 57 5.78 -23.49 12.00
C ALA A 57 6.84 -23.89 13.02
N SER A 58 7.74 -22.97 13.42
CA SER A 58 8.82 -23.24 14.37
C SER A 58 8.39 -23.16 15.84
N VAL A 59 7.24 -22.56 16.14
CA VAL A 59 6.78 -22.31 17.52
C VAL A 59 5.70 -23.29 17.98
N ALA A 60 5.66 -24.47 17.37
CA ALA A 60 4.79 -25.56 17.80
C ALA A 60 5.23 -26.06 19.19
N ILE A 61 4.28 -26.08 20.13
CA ILE A 61 4.55 -26.46 21.52
C ILE A 61 4.11 -27.90 21.71
N ASP A 62 5.03 -28.76 22.16
CA ASP A 62 4.70 -30.14 22.52
C ASP A 62 3.75 -30.17 23.71
N SER A 63 2.60 -30.80 23.54
CA SER A 63 1.56 -30.82 24.57
C SER A 63 1.97 -31.59 25.83
N VAL A 64 2.87 -32.57 25.74
CA VAL A 64 3.33 -33.34 26.90
C VAL A 64 4.31 -32.48 27.71
N ALA A 65 5.28 -31.85 27.04
CA ALA A 65 6.21 -30.93 27.66
C ALA A 65 5.47 -29.74 28.29
N PHE A 66 4.52 -29.14 27.58
CA PHE A 66 3.72 -28.03 28.09
C PHE A 66 2.95 -28.37 29.37
N ASN A 67 2.30 -29.54 29.40
CA ASN A 67 1.52 -29.98 30.56
C ASN A 67 2.39 -30.38 31.77
N ALA A 68 3.69 -30.60 31.58
CA ALA A 68 4.63 -30.89 32.65
C ALA A 68 5.11 -29.63 33.39
N LEU A 69 4.82 -28.44 32.85
CA LEU A 69 5.23 -27.16 33.41
C LEU A 69 4.33 -26.70 34.56
N SER A 70 4.85 -25.80 35.37
CA SER A 70 4.05 -25.07 36.35
C SER A 70 3.00 -24.18 35.68
N GLU A 71 1.96 -23.82 36.43
CA GLU A 71 0.89 -22.92 35.94
C GLU A 71 1.45 -21.56 35.50
N GLU A 72 2.48 -21.06 36.18
CA GLU A 72 3.14 -19.79 35.83
C GLU A 72 3.87 -19.87 34.48
N GLU A 73 4.66 -20.91 34.26
CA GLU A 73 5.36 -21.15 32.98
C GLU A 73 4.37 -21.34 31.83
N GLN A 74 3.30 -22.12 32.04
CA GLN A 74 2.22 -22.28 31.06
C GLN A 74 1.59 -20.93 30.69
N SER A 75 1.30 -20.09 31.67
CA SER A 75 0.72 -18.75 31.47
C SER A 75 1.65 -17.84 30.65
N ASN A 76 2.95 -17.85 30.95
CA ASN A 76 3.95 -17.05 30.22
C ASN A 76 4.05 -17.46 28.76
N ILE A 77 4.06 -18.77 28.49
CA ILE A 77 4.08 -19.33 27.13
C ILE A 77 2.80 -18.98 26.36
N ILE A 78 1.62 -19.13 26.98
CA ILE A 78 0.35 -18.78 26.34
C ILE A 78 0.35 -17.30 25.97
N THR A 79 0.83 -16.43 26.88
CA THR A 79 0.92 -15.00 26.63
C THR A 79 1.86 -14.69 25.47
N ALA A 80 3.08 -15.25 25.47
CA ALA A 80 4.04 -15.06 24.39
C ALA A 80 3.50 -15.57 23.04
N LYS A 81 2.84 -16.73 23.04
CA LYS A 81 2.19 -17.28 21.84
C LYS A 81 1.05 -16.40 21.34
N ASN A 82 0.22 -15.85 22.22
CA ASN A 82 -0.85 -14.94 21.83
C ASN A 82 -0.29 -13.65 21.21
N ASN A 83 0.75 -13.07 21.81
CA ASN A 83 1.43 -11.89 21.25
C ASN A 83 2.02 -12.19 19.87
N PHE A 84 2.64 -13.35 19.68
CA PHE A 84 3.12 -13.79 18.37
C PHE A 84 1.98 -13.99 17.36
N MET A 85 0.85 -14.58 17.77
CA MET A 85 -0.33 -14.77 16.90
C MET A 85 -1.00 -13.45 16.53
N GLU A 86 -0.99 -12.45 17.41
CA GLU A 86 -1.50 -11.10 17.14
C GLU A 86 -0.77 -10.44 15.96
N VAL A 87 0.55 -10.63 15.84
CA VAL A 87 1.31 -10.13 14.68
C VAL A 87 0.79 -10.72 13.36
N GLY A 88 0.36 -11.98 13.34
CA GLY A 88 -0.24 -12.61 12.17
C GLY A 88 -1.61 -12.03 11.82
N ALA A 89 -2.42 -11.72 12.83
CA ALA A 89 -3.71 -11.05 12.64
C ALA A 89 -3.54 -9.62 12.09
N ASP A 90 -2.54 -8.89 12.61
CA ASP A 90 -2.20 -7.55 12.12
C ASP A 90 -1.67 -7.59 10.67
N LEU A 91 -0.79 -8.54 10.34
CA LEU A 91 -0.31 -8.74 8.95
C LEU A 91 -1.46 -9.07 7.98
N SER A 92 -2.43 -9.89 8.41
CA SER A 92 -3.63 -10.20 7.64
C SER A 92 -4.48 -8.94 7.41
N THR A 93 -4.64 -8.11 8.44
CA THR A 93 -5.36 -6.83 8.34
C THR A 93 -4.69 -5.91 7.32
N LEU A 94 -3.37 -5.71 7.44
CA LEU A 94 -2.59 -4.90 6.51
C LEU A 94 -2.68 -5.43 5.06
N THR A 95 -2.66 -6.75 4.88
CA THR A 95 -2.81 -7.39 3.57
C THR A 95 -4.18 -7.09 2.95
N ASN A 96 -5.24 -7.12 3.75
CA ASN A 96 -6.59 -6.81 3.27
C ASN A 96 -6.77 -5.32 2.95
N GLU A 97 -6.20 -4.43 3.76
CA GLU A 97 -6.25 -2.98 3.52
C GLU A 97 -5.50 -2.59 2.25
N PHE A 98 -4.29 -3.12 2.08
CA PHE A 98 -3.54 -2.95 0.83
C PHE A 98 -4.29 -3.55 -0.38
N GLY A 99 -4.95 -4.69 -0.20
CA GLY A 99 -5.79 -5.30 -1.22
C GLY A 99 -6.91 -4.36 -1.71
N LYS A 100 -7.58 -3.66 -0.80
CA LYS A 100 -8.62 -2.66 -1.15
C LYS A 100 -8.03 -1.47 -1.92
N LEU A 101 -6.89 -0.95 -1.48
CA LEU A 101 -6.20 0.11 -2.23
C LEU A 101 -5.89 -0.33 -3.66
N MET A 102 -5.47 -1.58 -3.85
CA MET A 102 -5.20 -2.14 -5.18
C MET A 102 -6.47 -2.35 -6.01
N GLU A 103 -7.62 -2.66 -5.40
CA GLU A 103 -8.91 -2.70 -6.09
C GLU A 103 -9.28 -1.31 -6.63
N ASP A 104 -9.17 -0.27 -5.81
CA ASP A 104 -9.47 1.11 -6.20
C ASP A 104 -8.49 1.63 -7.27
N TYR A 105 -7.20 1.32 -7.13
CA TYR A 105 -6.18 1.61 -8.14
C TYR A 105 -6.54 0.97 -9.49
N ASN A 106 -6.89 -0.31 -9.50
CA ASN A 106 -7.22 -1.02 -10.73
C ASN A 106 -8.48 -0.45 -11.39
N ALA A 107 -9.48 -0.03 -10.61
CA ALA A 107 -10.70 0.59 -11.13
C ALA A 107 -10.43 1.92 -11.88
N LYS A 108 -9.36 2.63 -11.52
CA LYS A 108 -8.96 3.91 -12.14
C LYS A 108 -7.94 3.74 -13.29
N SER A 109 -7.32 2.57 -13.43
CA SER A 109 -6.24 2.35 -14.41
C SER A 109 -6.69 2.58 -15.86
N ASP A 110 -7.90 2.13 -16.24
CA ASP A 110 -8.43 2.35 -17.60
C ASP A 110 -8.62 3.83 -17.91
N GLN A 111 -9.08 4.63 -16.93
CA GLN A 111 -9.25 6.07 -17.08
C GLN A 111 -7.91 6.76 -17.31
N VAL A 112 -6.87 6.37 -16.55
CA VAL A 112 -5.52 6.90 -16.74
C VAL A 112 -4.97 6.56 -18.12
N MET A 113 -5.18 5.33 -18.61
CA MET A 113 -4.77 4.96 -19.96
C MET A 113 -5.42 5.83 -21.03
N ILE A 114 -6.74 6.07 -20.92
CA ILE A 114 -7.47 6.95 -21.84
C ILE A 114 -6.90 8.37 -21.79
N LEU A 115 -6.65 8.92 -20.59
CA LEU A 115 -6.10 10.27 -20.43
C LEU A 115 -4.69 10.39 -21.05
N LYS A 116 -3.83 9.37 -20.89
CA LYS A 116 -2.47 9.33 -21.47
C LYS A 116 -2.47 9.31 -22.99
N GLU A 117 -3.50 8.74 -23.60
CA GLU A 117 -3.63 8.65 -25.07
C GLU A 117 -4.26 9.90 -25.70
N LEU A 118 -4.71 10.87 -24.89
CA LEU A 118 -5.30 12.09 -25.42
C LEU A 118 -4.28 12.88 -26.28
N PRO A 119 -4.66 13.32 -27.50
CA PRO A 119 -3.76 14.05 -28.35
C PRO A 119 -3.28 15.35 -27.72
N ALA A 120 -1.98 15.60 -27.92
CA ALA A 120 -1.24 16.85 -27.86
C ALA A 120 -1.89 18.12 -28.47
N THR A 121 -3.12 18.04 -28.99
CA THR A 121 -3.81 19.14 -29.65
C THR A 121 -5.31 19.17 -29.36
N GLN A 122 -5.84 18.25 -28.54
CA GLN A 122 -7.27 18.14 -28.27
C GLN A 122 -7.66 18.99 -27.06
N SER A 123 -8.53 20.00 -27.25
CA SER A 123 -9.08 20.77 -26.14
C SER A 123 -9.72 19.84 -25.11
N PHE A 124 -9.35 19.99 -23.84
CA PHE A 124 -9.97 19.26 -22.75
C PHE A 124 -11.42 19.74 -22.58
N THR A 125 -12.29 18.79 -22.27
CA THR A 125 -13.66 19.12 -21.83
C THR A 125 -13.66 19.35 -20.32
N GLU A 126 -14.68 20.02 -19.78
CA GLU A 126 -14.86 20.14 -18.33
C GLU A 126 -14.88 18.76 -17.65
N ASN A 127 -15.43 17.75 -18.32
CA ASN A 127 -15.46 16.37 -17.82
C ASN A 127 -14.04 15.78 -17.71
N THR A 128 -13.21 15.96 -18.74
CA THR A 128 -11.83 15.47 -18.74
C THR A 128 -10.99 16.14 -17.66
N LEU A 129 -11.19 17.45 -17.43
CA LEU A 129 -10.47 18.16 -16.37
C LEU A 129 -10.93 17.68 -14.97
N SER A 130 -12.22 17.37 -14.81
CA SER A 130 -12.74 16.78 -13.58
C SER A 130 -12.12 15.41 -13.30
N GLU A 131 -12.00 14.56 -14.32
CA GLU A 131 -11.36 13.24 -14.21
C GLU A 131 -9.88 13.34 -13.85
N VAL A 132 -9.13 14.27 -14.47
CA VAL A 132 -7.72 14.51 -14.12
C VAL A 132 -7.56 14.89 -12.65
N ASN A 133 -8.41 15.79 -12.13
CA ASN A 133 -8.34 16.19 -10.73
C ASN A 133 -8.71 15.03 -9.79
N GLU A 134 -9.79 14.30 -10.07
CA GLU A 134 -10.21 13.16 -9.24
C GLU A 134 -9.11 12.09 -9.12
N ILE A 135 -8.43 11.77 -10.23
CA ILE A 135 -7.35 10.78 -10.19
C ILE A 135 -6.09 11.38 -9.54
N THR A 136 -5.82 12.67 -9.70
CA THR A 136 -4.71 13.34 -9.00
C THR A 136 -4.90 13.28 -7.47
N ASP A 137 -6.12 13.55 -7.00
CA ASP A 137 -6.48 13.45 -5.60
C ASP A 137 -6.31 12.00 -5.10
N PHE A 138 -6.86 11.04 -5.85
CA PHE A 138 -6.66 9.62 -5.56
C PHE A 138 -5.19 9.21 -5.48
N VAL A 139 -4.34 9.64 -6.42
CA VAL A 139 -2.90 9.32 -6.41
C VAL A 139 -2.22 9.88 -5.17
N SER A 140 -2.63 11.07 -4.74
CA SER A 140 -2.07 11.71 -3.53
C SER A 140 -2.47 10.93 -2.27
N GLU A 141 -3.75 10.59 -2.13
CA GLU A 141 -4.27 9.77 -1.02
C GLU A 141 -3.63 8.38 -1.00
N ALA A 142 -3.51 7.72 -2.16
CA ALA A 142 -2.92 6.40 -2.29
C ALA A 142 -1.42 6.38 -1.92
N ASP A 143 -0.67 7.42 -2.24
CA ASP A 143 0.75 7.52 -1.85
C ASP A 143 0.91 7.75 -0.34
N GLU A 144 0.00 8.51 0.28
CA GLU A 144 -0.08 8.65 1.75
C GLU A 144 -0.40 7.31 2.42
N ASP A 145 -1.40 6.58 1.93
CA ASP A 145 -1.77 5.25 2.44
C ASP A 145 -0.61 4.26 2.32
N LEU A 146 0.09 4.23 1.17
CA LEU A 146 1.29 3.42 1.00
C LEU A 146 2.40 3.79 1.99
N GLY A 147 2.52 5.07 2.33
CA GLY A 147 3.43 5.55 3.39
C GLY A 147 3.08 4.91 4.74
N GLN A 148 1.81 4.98 5.14
CA GLN A 148 1.32 4.41 6.40
C GLN A 148 1.44 2.88 6.43
N PHE A 149 1.18 2.22 5.31
CA PHE A 149 1.34 0.77 5.19
C PHE A 149 2.79 0.34 5.36
N LYS A 150 3.76 1.09 4.79
CA LYS A 150 5.19 0.83 4.99
C LYS A 150 5.60 0.97 6.45
N GLU A 151 5.15 2.01 7.13
CA GLU A 151 5.44 2.21 8.56
C GLU A 151 4.84 1.09 9.42
N SER A 152 3.59 0.70 9.14
CA SER A 152 2.92 -0.40 9.80
C SER A 152 3.67 -1.72 9.59
N LEU A 153 4.11 -2.01 8.37
CA LEU A 153 4.86 -3.22 8.05
C LEU A 153 6.22 -3.26 8.78
N GLU A 154 6.95 -2.16 8.84
CA GLU A 154 8.22 -2.10 9.59
C GLU A 154 8.01 -2.31 11.09
N SER A 155 6.93 -1.74 11.66
CA SER A 155 6.54 -2.02 13.05
C SER A 155 6.25 -3.50 13.27
N LEU A 156 5.48 -4.12 12.37
CA LEU A 156 5.11 -5.54 12.45
C LEU A 156 6.32 -6.46 12.31
N LYS A 157 7.27 -6.15 11.43
CA LYS A 157 8.54 -6.90 11.33
C LYS A 157 9.32 -6.86 12.64
N GLY A 158 9.36 -5.70 13.30
CA GLY A 158 9.98 -5.55 14.62
C GLY A 158 9.29 -6.40 15.68
N LYS A 159 7.95 -6.33 15.77
CA LYS A 159 7.15 -7.14 16.70
C LYS A 159 7.28 -8.64 16.42
N LEU A 160 7.33 -9.04 15.14
CA LEU A 160 7.50 -10.43 14.74
C LEU A 160 8.83 -10.97 15.27
N ALA A 161 9.91 -10.23 15.06
CA ALA A 161 11.24 -10.62 15.53
C ALA A 161 11.29 -10.74 17.06
N SER A 162 10.74 -9.77 17.79
CA SER A 162 10.77 -9.77 19.26
C SER A 162 9.90 -10.88 19.84
N THR A 163 8.64 -11.00 19.42
CA THR A 163 7.70 -12.01 19.94
C THR A 163 8.14 -13.43 19.58
N HIS A 164 8.72 -13.63 18.39
CA HIS A 164 9.33 -14.91 18.02
C HIS A 164 10.51 -15.26 18.93
N SER A 165 11.41 -14.30 19.18
CA SER A 165 12.55 -14.50 20.08
C SER A 165 12.11 -14.82 21.51
N ASP A 166 11.14 -14.09 22.05
CA ASP A 166 10.61 -14.29 23.41
C ASP A 166 10.02 -15.70 23.55
N LEU A 167 9.20 -16.11 22.58
CA LEU A 167 8.58 -17.43 22.58
C LEU A 167 9.62 -18.56 22.45
N MET A 168 10.62 -18.39 21.58
CA MET A 168 11.70 -19.37 21.42
C MET A 168 12.59 -19.49 22.67
N SER A 169 12.81 -18.39 23.40
CA SER A 169 13.56 -18.41 24.67
C SER A 169 12.84 -19.27 25.70
N LEU A 170 11.54 -19.02 25.89
CA LEU A 170 10.70 -19.82 26.79
C LEU A 170 10.69 -21.29 26.38
N MET A 171 10.56 -21.59 25.09
CA MET A 171 10.58 -22.97 24.58
C MET A 171 11.91 -23.70 24.84
N THR A 172 13.03 -22.98 24.80
CA THR A 172 14.36 -23.56 25.03
C THR A 172 14.57 -23.89 26.51
N GLU A 173 14.08 -23.05 27.41
CA GLU A 173 14.16 -23.27 28.87
C GLU A 173 13.40 -24.53 29.32
N ILE A 174 12.37 -24.93 28.57
CA ILE A 174 11.52 -26.09 28.84
C ILE A 174 12.14 -27.42 28.36
N THR A 175 13.15 -27.36 27.49
CA THR A 175 13.72 -28.57 26.85
C THR A 175 14.85 -29.23 27.67
N ILE A 176 14.95 -28.93 28.97
CA ILE A 176 15.95 -29.51 29.91
C ILE A 176 15.26 -30.47 30.88
#